data_AF-A0A433QVQ6-F1
#
_entry.id   AF-A0A433QVQ6-F1
#
_cell.length_a   1.000
_cell.length_b   1.000
_cell.length_c   1.000
_cell.angle_alpha   90.00
_cell.angle_beta   90.00
_cell.angle_gamma   90.00
#
_symmetry.space_group_name_H-M   'P 1'
#
loop_
_entity.id
_entity.type
_entity.pdbx_description
1 polymer ?
#
loop_
_entity_poly.entity_id
_entity_poly.type
_entity_poly.pdbx_seq_one_letter_code
_entity_poly.pdbx_strand_id
1 'polypeptide(L)'
;MSKPPEAVIEVISLRDGKASIEHQIDIHVLDLVDVANNTDISLREVLEGLRYVMDFRLKGSRQPNLEPELMRRLCEGLMLNMGHTEGVLLRKRTTEEADMAFSLFGEFLEEVEEFRTIVSTKQISDLRHSLKIHYRCQPSSTLSQKQSAVSIIHLLTTSFAHLADWRDLVKESEQDDMERLLASPIAKEVISAEKSGRVMQPSAPLLPPPALYFDRSVPKLMKMFPSSDPERGLPSEAVPALLERYGLNKLPDPPKPSVWRMLWTQLTDFMVLILLAASIVTGAEQDFKGMAVLLVVIVLNTAIGFTQEWKASRALDALMRLGVPQAQVIRDGKAQHIDSSLLVPGDIVILDEGESVPADLRLIEVAQLEAVEAVLTGESLPVLKSIEAIKVRSRKLPLGDCRGNAFMTTVIARGRAKGLVVRTGADTEIGRISTAISAGANSKMRTPIQRKLSRLGKYLVLLAIVLCVLVVVIGIAWKNPIREMVNVGLTLAVSVIPEGLVAVVTVTMALGVRRMAAR
;
A
#
# COMPACT_ATOMS: atom_id res chain seq x y z
N MET A 1 -11.78 -3.67 44.54
CA MET A 1 -11.31 -3.30 43.19
C MET A 1 -10.20 -4.27 42.81
N SER A 2 -10.59 -5.41 42.26
CA SER A 2 -9.68 -6.43 41.74
C SER A 2 -9.34 -6.09 40.29
N LYS A 3 -8.04 -6.02 39.97
CA LYS A 3 -7.56 -5.96 38.58
C LYS A 3 -8.25 -7.06 37.75
N PRO A 4 -8.73 -6.77 36.52
CA PRO A 4 -9.16 -7.83 35.62
C PRO A 4 -7.94 -8.67 35.22
N PRO A 5 -8.12 -9.98 34.95
CA PRO A 5 -7.02 -10.83 34.54
C PRO A 5 -6.52 -10.37 33.17
N GLU A 6 -5.23 -10.03 33.08
CA GLU A 6 -4.53 -9.94 31.79
C GLU A 6 -4.70 -11.30 31.12
N ALA A 7 -5.39 -11.34 29.99
CA ALA A 7 -5.48 -12.52 29.15
C ALA A 7 -4.07 -12.78 28.59
N VAL A 8 -3.29 -13.56 29.33
CA VAL A 8 -2.03 -14.11 28.87
C VAL A 8 -2.38 -14.97 27.65
N ILE A 9 -2.07 -14.46 26.47
CA ILE A 9 -2.11 -15.24 25.23
C ILE A 9 -1.01 -16.28 25.38
N GLU A 10 -1.36 -17.43 25.94
CA GLU A 10 -0.45 -18.57 26.03
C GLU A 10 -0.12 -18.99 24.60
N VAL A 11 1.15 -18.89 24.20
CA VAL A 11 1.62 -19.33 22.89
C VAL A 11 1.50 -20.85 22.86
N ILE A 12 0.37 -21.36 22.37
CA ILE A 12 0.13 -22.80 22.23
C ILE A 12 1.02 -23.32 21.09
N SER A 13 2.18 -23.87 21.45
CA SER A 13 3.05 -24.61 20.53
C SER A 13 2.30 -25.82 19.97
N LEU A 14 1.96 -25.75 18.69
CA LEU A 14 1.31 -26.85 17.98
C LEU A 14 2.34 -27.81 17.42
N ARG A 15 2.35 -29.03 17.92
CA ARG A 15 3.13 -30.13 17.36
C ARG A 15 2.43 -30.64 16.08
N ASP A 16 2.76 -30.09 14.90
CA ASP A 16 2.69 -30.91 13.69
C ASP A 16 4.01 -31.68 13.51
N GLY A 17 3.98 -32.77 12.74
CA GLY A 17 5.20 -33.44 12.32
C GLY A 17 6.07 -32.52 11.46
N LYS A 18 7.40 -32.69 11.60
CA LYS A 18 8.50 -32.04 10.87
C LYS A 18 8.17 -31.61 9.42
N ALA A 19 7.62 -32.51 8.61
CA ALA A 19 7.28 -32.25 7.19
C ALA A 19 6.29 -31.08 6.98
N SER A 20 5.40 -30.80 7.95
CA SER A 20 4.48 -29.66 7.85
C SER A 20 5.15 -28.32 8.18
N ILE A 21 6.23 -28.30 8.96
CA ILE A 21 6.98 -27.09 9.30
C ILE A 21 7.90 -26.73 8.12
N GLU A 22 8.63 -27.73 7.60
CA GLU A 22 9.50 -27.56 6.43
C GLU A 22 8.72 -27.02 5.24
N HIS A 23 7.53 -27.56 4.97
CA HIS A 23 6.68 -27.05 3.89
C HIS A 23 6.27 -25.57 4.07
N GLN A 24 5.98 -25.14 5.29
CA GLN A 24 5.61 -23.74 5.56
C GLN A 24 6.81 -22.82 5.39
N ILE A 25 7.98 -23.22 5.91
CA ILE A 25 9.22 -22.47 5.71
C ILE A 25 9.55 -22.41 4.22
N ASP A 26 9.46 -23.53 3.49
CA ASP A 26 9.80 -23.60 2.05
C ASP A 26 8.95 -22.66 1.19
N ILE A 27 7.65 -22.57 1.47
CA ILE A 27 6.76 -21.58 0.82
C ILE A 27 7.30 -20.16 1.02
N HIS A 28 7.64 -19.79 2.26
CA HIS A 28 8.14 -18.46 2.54
C HIS A 28 9.53 -18.21 1.95
N VAL A 29 10.40 -19.22 1.95
CA VAL A 29 11.77 -19.14 1.39
C VAL A 29 11.74 -18.98 -0.13
N LEU A 30 10.87 -19.70 -0.83
CA LEU A 30 10.66 -19.52 -2.27
C LEU A 30 10.28 -18.08 -2.59
N ASP A 31 9.31 -17.54 -1.86
CA ASP A 31 8.88 -16.16 -2.08
C ASP A 31 9.97 -15.16 -1.70
N LEU A 32 10.71 -15.39 -0.60
CA LEU A 32 11.77 -14.50 -0.09
C LEU A 32 12.87 -14.26 -1.13
N VAL A 33 13.20 -15.29 -1.91
CA VAL A 33 14.19 -15.22 -3.00
C VAL A 33 13.60 -14.57 -4.26
N ASP A 34 12.30 -14.72 -4.51
CA ASP A 34 11.62 -14.23 -5.72
C ASP A 34 11.01 -12.82 -5.59
N VAL A 35 10.97 -12.23 -4.38
CA VAL A 35 10.33 -10.91 -4.16
C VAL A 35 10.86 -9.82 -5.10
N ALA A 36 12.16 -9.84 -5.40
CA ALA A 36 12.77 -8.85 -6.30
C ALA A 36 12.17 -8.87 -7.72
N ASN A 37 11.64 -10.01 -8.17
CA ASN A 37 11.08 -10.20 -9.50
C ASN A 37 9.55 -10.25 -9.51
N ASN A 38 8.90 -10.12 -8.35
CA ASN A 38 7.48 -10.38 -8.19
C ASN A 38 6.77 -9.25 -7.43
N THR A 39 5.92 -8.50 -8.13
CA THR A 39 5.13 -7.40 -7.57
C THR A 39 3.90 -7.86 -6.77
N ASP A 40 3.51 -9.13 -6.91
CA ASP A 40 2.26 -9.65 -6.35
C ASP A 40 2.40 -10.07 -4.88
N ILE A 41 3.63 -10.15 -4.36
CA ILE A 41 3.93 -10.54 -2.98
C ILE A 41 4.81 -9.47 -2.34
N SER A 42 4.38 -8.94 -1.19
CA SER A 42 5.18 -7.96 -0.45
C SER A 42 6.25 -8.68 0.38
N LEU A 43 7.49 -8.16 0.40
CA LEU A 43 8.57 -8.65 1.27
C LEU A 43 8.11 -8.71 2.73
N ARG A 44 7.36 -7.71 3.16
CA ARG A 44 6.78 -7.63 4.51
C ARG A 44 5.88 -8.83 4.83
N GLU A 45 4.98 -9.21 3.92
CA GLU A 45 4.10 -10.37 4.11
C GLU A 45 4.89 -11.69 4.21
N VAL A 46 5.99 -11.81 3.46
CA VAL A 46 6.88 -12.98 3.55
C VAL A 46 7.56 -13.06 4.90
N LEU A 47 8.15 -11.94 5.36
CA LEU A 47 8.85 -11.86 6.64
C LEU A 47 7.90 -12.02 7.83
N GLU A 48 6.71 -11.44 7.80
CA GLU A 48 5.69 -11.65 8.83
C GLU A 48 5.24 -13.12 8.88
N GLY A 49 5.14 -13.78 7.73
CA GLY A 49 4.89 -15.23 7.65
C GLY A 49 6.01 -16.07 8.28
N LEU A 50 7.27 -15.76 7.98
CA LEU A 50 8.42 -16.43 8.61
C LEU A 50 8.48 -16.21 10.12
N ARG A 51 8.22 -14.98 10.57
CA ARG A 51 8.15 -14.66 12.00
C ARG A 51 7.05 -15.43 12.70
N TYR A 52 5.89 -15.54 12.07
CA TYR A 52 4.82 -16.37 12.58
C TYR A 52 5.25 -17.84 12.74
N VAL A 53 5.95 -18.41 11.75
CA VAL A 53 6.48 -19.78 11.87
C VAL A 53 7.51 -19.88 12.99
N MET A 54 8.43 -18.93 13.11
CA MET A 54 9.43 -18.89 14.19
C MET A 54 8.77 -18.92 15.57
N ASP A 55 7.88 -17.98 15.84
CA ASP A 55 7.31 -17.77 17.16
C ASP A 55 6.34 -18.87 17.60
N PHE A 56 5.54 -19.40 16.68
CA PHE A 56 4.51 -20.39 17.03
C PHE A 56 4.95 -21.84 16.85
N ARG A 57 5.97 -22.09 16.00
CA ARG A 57 6.32 -23.46 15.58
C ARG A 57 7.72 -23.87 15.98
N LEU A 58 8.67 -22.95 16.03
CA LEU A 58 10.06 -23.26 16.32
C LEU A 58 10.38 -22.98 17.79
N LYS A 59 10.13 -21.75 18.27
CA LYS A 59 10.40 -21.35 19.67
C LYS A 59 9.71 -22.28 20.66
N GLY A 60 10.47 -22.78 21.64
CA GLY A 60 9.98 -23.68 22.69
C GLY A 60 9.65 -25.12 22.26
N SER A 61 9.90 -25.50 21.00
CA SER A 61 9.68 -26.86 20.51
C SER A 61 10.98 -27.69 20.53
N ARG A 62 10.92 -28.95 20.97
CA ARG A 62 12.07 -29.90 20.98
C ARG A 62 12.26 -30.66 19.66
N GLN A 63 11.92 -30.10 18.50
CA GLN A 63 12.09 -30.82 17.23
C GLN A 63 13.09 -30.16 16.26
N PRO A 64 14.40 -30.38 16.43
CA PRO A 64 15.39 -30.03 15.41
C PRO A 64 15.81 -31.27 14.61
N ASN A 65 15.58 -31.22 13.30
CA ASN A 65 16.36 -31.90 12.25
C ASN A 65 16.01 -31.29 10.88
N LEU A 66 15.76 -29.98 10.79
CA LEU A 66 15.19 -29.35 9.58
C LEU A 66 16.09 -29.59 8.36
N GLU A 67 15.48 -29.75 7.18
CA GLU A 67 16.23 -30.00 5.94
C GLU A 67 17.36 -28.96 5.72
N PRO A 68 18.63 -29.38 5.62
CA PRO A 68 19.76 -28.45 5.48
C PRO A 68 19.69 -27.57 4.23
N GLU A 69 19.16 -28.09 3.13
CA GLU A 69 19.03 -27.33 1.88
C GLU A 69 17.98 -26.22 2.00
N LEU A 70 16.89 -26.48 2.72
CA LEU A 70 15.88 -25.48 3.03
C LEU A 70 16.46 -24.36 3.92
N MET A 71 17.23 -24.74 4.95
CA MET A 71 17.91 -23.76 5.83
C MET A 71 18.96 -22.95 5.07
N ARG A 72 19.66 -23.55 4.10
CA ARG A 72 20.58 -22.83 3.21
C ARG A 72 19.86 -21.74 2.42
N ARG A 73 18.77 -22.10 1.76
CA ARG A 73 17.96 -21.16 0.97
C ARG A 73 17.34 -20.07 1.85
N LEU A 74 16.89 -20.39 3.07
CA LEU A 74 16.41 -19.41 4.04
C LEU A 74 17.51 -18.42 4.44
N CYS A 75 18.70 -18.92 4.79
CA CYS A 75 19.84 -18.10 5.17
C CYS A 75 20.22 -17.12 4.04
N GLU A 76 20.30 -17.60 2.80
CA GLU A 76 20.58 -16.78 1.62
C GLU A 76 19.49 -15.74 1.37
N GLY A 77 18.21 -16.14 1.44
CA GLY A 77 17.08 -15.22 1.28
C GLY A 77 17.06 -14.12 2.34
N LEU A 78 17.35 -14.43 3.61
CA LEU A 78 17.45 -13.42 4.67
C LEU A 78 18.65 -12.50 4.42
N MET A 79 19.83 -13.05 4.11
CA MET A 79 21.04 -12.28 3.82
C MET A 79 20.86 -11.27 2.69
N LEU A 80 20.13 -11.64 1.63
CA LEU A 80 19.80 -10.73 0.53
C LEU A 80 18.97 -9.51 0.98
N ASN A 81 18.09 -9.69 1.97
CA ASN A 81 17.10 -8.69 2.36
C ASN A 81 17.47 -7.86 3.63
N MET A 82 18.48 -8.27 4.42
CA MET A 82 18.88 -7.58 5.66
C MET A 82 19.57 -6.22 5.47
N GLY A 83 20.12 -5.97 4.27
CA GLY A 83 21.00 -4.85 3.99
C GLY A 83 20.37 -3.67 3.24
N HIS A 84 19.05 -3.66 3.04
CA HIS A 84 18.35 -2.57 2.34
C HIS A 84 18.29 -1.29 3.19
N THR A 85 18.53 -0.15 2.54
CA THR A 85 18.58 1.16 3.18
C THR A 85 17.80 2.19 2.38
N GLU A 86 17.17 3.12 3.07
CA GLU A 86 16.46 4.27 2.51
C GLU A 86 17.04 5.59 3.05
N GLY A 87 16.80 6.69 2.32
CA GLY A 87 17.25 8.04 2.70
C GLY A 87 18.40 8.59 1.86
N VAL A 88 18.69 9.88 2.06
CA VAL A 88 19.70 10.64 1.31
C VAL A 88 21.07 10.42 1.93
N LEU A 89 22.13 10.36 1.11
CA LEU A 89 23.55 10.06 1.40
C LEU A 89 24.04 10.15 2.87
N LEU A 90 23.73 11.23 3.60
CA LEU A 90 24.18 11.50 4.98
C LEU A 90 23.22 11.01 6.10
N ARG A 91 22.02 10.53 5.75
CA ARG A 91 20.97 10.02 6.65
C ARG A 91 20.34 8.76 6.08
N LYS A 92 21.18 7.78 5.72
CA LYS A 92 20.70 6.45 5.33
C LYS A 92 20.31 5.66 6.57
N ARG A 93 19.10 5.11 6.58
CA ARG A 93 18.58 4.18 7.60
C ARG A 93 18.18 2.88 6.95
N THR A 94 18.11 1.80 7.71
CA THR A 94 17.56 0.52 7.24
C THR A 94 16.05 0.65 7.01
N THR A 95 15.52 -0.12 6.05
CA THR A 95 14.07 -0.22 5.84
C THR A 95 13.45 -1.10 6.94
N GLU A 96 12.13 -0.99 7.17
CA GLU A 96 11.42 -1.83 8.15
C GLU A 96 11.56 -3.32 7.82
N GLU A 97 11.51 -3.68 6.53
CA GLU A 97 11.68 -5.04 6.05
C GLU A 97 13.09 -5.56 6.30
N ALA A 98 14.11 -4.70 6.11
CA ALA A 98 15.50 -5.07 6.38
C ALA A 98 15.71 -5.39 7.87
N ASP A 99 15.09 -4.62 8.76
CA ASP A 99 15.15 -4.86 10.21
C ASP A 99 14.38 -6.10 10.65
N MET A 100 13.25 -6.42 10.00
CA MET A 100 12.53 -7.67 10.22
C MET A 100 13.35 -8.88 9.77
N ALA A 101 13.95 -8.83 8.58
CA ALA A 101 14.85 -9.89 8.09
C ALA A 101 16.06 -10.07 9.02
N PHE A 102 16.61 -8.96 9.53
CA PHE A 102 17.74 -8.98 10.46
C PHE A 102 17.38 -9.64 11.79
N SER A 103 16.23 -9.28 12.35
CA SER A 103 15.74 -9.89 13.58
C SER A 103 15.47 -11.38 13.40
N LEU A 104 14.81 -11.78 12.30
CA LEU A 104 14.55 -13.19 12.00
C LEU A 104 15.83 -14.01 11.85
N PHE A 105 16.86 -13.45 11.20
CA PHE A 105 18.16 -14.11 11.09
C PHE A 105 18.74 -14.43 12.48
N GLY A 106 18.64 -13.50 13.43
CA GLY A 106 19.05 -13.71 14.82
C GLY A 106 18.26 -14.81 15.52
N GLU A 107 16.93 -14.79 15.38
CA GLU A 107 16.05 -15.81 15.98
C GLU A 107 16.32 -17.22 15.44
N PHE A 108 16.52 -17.36 14.12
CA PHE A 108 16.89 -18.64 13.52
C PHE A 108 18.29 -19.10 13.93
N LEU A 109 19.23 -18.18 14.12
CA LEU A 109 20.57 -18.49 14.60
C LEU A 109 20.57 -19.00 16.06
N GLU A 110 19.68 -18.46 16.88
CA GLU A 110 19.49 -18.86 18.28
C GLU A 110 18.76 -20.21 18.39
N GLU A 111 17.63 -20.38 17.69
CA GLU A 111 16.70 -21.49 17.89
C GLU A 111 16.98 -22.72 17.01
N VAL A 112 17.67 -22.58 15.87
CA VAL A 112 17.80 -23.66 14.86
C VAL A 112 19.26 -24.06 14.61
N GLU A 113 19.61 -25.30 14.99
CA GLU A 113 20.99 -25.82 14.89
C GLU A 113 21.48 -25.97 13.44
N GLU A 114 20.62 -26.42 12.53
CA GLU A 114 20.96 -26.59 11.12
C GLU A 114 21.19 -25.24 10.45
N PHE A 115 20.40 -24.22 10.83
CA PHE A 115 20.62 -22.84 10.38
C PHE A 115 21.98 -22.32 10.86
N ARG A 116 22.34 -22.56 12.13
CA ARG A 116 23.66 -22.22 12.69
C ARG A 116 24.79 -22.91 11.94
N THR A 117 24.61 -24.18 11.57
CA THR A 117 25.58 -24.94 10.78
C THR A 117 25.78 -24.32 9.40
N ILE A 118 24.71 -23.89 8.71
CA ILE A 118 24.86 -23.17 7.44
C ILE A 118 25.61 -21.86 7.64
N VAL A 119 25.26 -21.06 8.66
CA VAL A 119 25.93 -19.77 8.92
C VAL A 119 27.43 -19.96 9.16
N SER A 120 27.85 -21.04 9.83
CA SER A 120 29.28 -21.33 10.04
C SER A 120 30.09 -21.59 8.75
N THR A 121 29.42 -21.89 7.64
CA THR A 121 30.08 -22.15 6.35
C THR A 121 30.20 -20.90 5.47
N LYS A 122 29.59 -19.78 5.88
CA LYS A 122 29.59 -18.52 5.09
C LYS A 122 30.90 -17.77 5.29
N GLN A 123 31.34 -17.08 4.23
CA GLN A 123 32.53 -16.22 4.31
C GLN A 123 32.22 -14.97 5.13
N ILE A 124 33.21 -14.50 5.89
CA ILE A 124 33.11 -13.28 6.69
C ILE A 124 32.73 -12.06 5.83
N SER A 125 33.26 -11.98 4.61
CA SER A 125 32.93 -10.93 3.64
C SER A 125 31.44 -10.86 3.32
N ASP A 126 30.79 -12.01 3.15
CA ASP A 126 29.40 -12.12 2.77
C ASP A 126 28.48 -11.75 3.94
N LEU A 127 28.83 -12.23 5.14
CA LEU A 127 28.15 -11.85 6.38
C LEU A 127 28.24 -10.34 6.63
N ARG A 128 29.44 -9.76 6.54
CA ARG A 128 29.64 -8.31 6.67
C ARG A 128 28.84 -7.52 5.63
N HIS A 129 28.82 -7.96 4.38
CA HIS A 129 28.08 -7.29 3.30
C HIS A 129 26.56 -7.30 3.54
N SER A 130 26.05 -8.41 4.08
CA SER A 130 24.61 -8.63 4.28
C SER A 130 24.09 -7.99 5.58
N LEU A 131 24.81 -8.16 6.68
CA LEU A 131 24.40 -7.69 8.02
C LEU A 131 24.39 -6.16 8.14
N LYS A 132 25.39 -5.49 7.53
CA LYS A 132 25.60 -4.02 7.57
C LYS A 132 25.27 -3.40 8.93
N ILE A 133 25.83 -3.99 9.99
CA ILE A 133 25.39 -3.75 11.37
C ILE A 133 25.57 -2.27 11.77
N HIS A 134 26.53 -1.56 11.18
CA HIS A 134 26.77 -0.15 11.43
C HIS A 134 25.51 0.73 11.29
N TYR A 135 24.60 0.46 10.34
CA TYR A 135 23.36 1.24 10.19
C TYR A 135 22.41 1.11 11.39
N ARG A 136 22.54 0.04 12.18
CA ARG A 136 21.71 -0.25 13.36
C ARG A 136 22.34 0.24 14.67
N CYS A 137 23.58 0.71 14.61
CA CYS A 137 24.32 1.25 15.76
C CYS A 137 24.41 2.78 15.76
N GLN A 138 23.93 3.44 14.71
CA GLN A 138 23.98 4.89 14.59
C GLN A 138 23.25 5.58 15.76
N PRO A 139 23.63 6.82 16.12
CA PRO A 139 22.94 7.59 17.15
C PRO A 139 21.42 7.70 16.91
N SER A 140 21.01 7.81 15.64
CA SER A 140 19.61 7.89 15.19
C SER A 140 18.85 6.56 15.19
N SER A 141 19.50 5.43 15.43
CA SER A 141 18.85 4.12 15.44
C SER A 141 17.96 3.94 16.68
N THR A 142 16.85 3.23 16.49
CA THR A 142 15.87 2.92 17.54
C THR A 142 16.45 1.97 18.60
N LEU A 143 15.81 1.89 19.76
CA LEU A 143 16.23 0.97 20.83
C LEU A 143 16.20 -0.48 20.36
N SER A 144 15.15 -0.88 19.64
CA SER A 144 15.00 -2.24 19.11
C SER A 144 16.14 -2.59 18.13
N GLN A 145 16.51 -1.68 17.23
CA GLN A 145 17.62 -1.89 16.29
C GLN A 145 18.95 -2.10 17.02
N LYS A 146 19.20 -1.31 18.06
CA LYS A 146 20.42 -1.40 18.89
C LYS A 146 20.46 -2.72 19.67
N GLN A 147 19.34 -3.15 20.24
CA GLN A 147 19.23 -4.43 20.94
C GLN A 147 19.49 -5.62 19.99
N SER A 148 18.82 -5.66 18.83
CA SER A 148 19.03 -6.71 17.83
C SER A 148 20.47 -6.76 17.34
N ALA A 149 21.12 -5.60 17.14
CA ALA A 149 22.52 -5.54 16.72
C ALA A 149 23.48 -6.17 17.75
N VAL A 150 23.27 -5.87 19.03
CA VAL A 150 24.06 -6.47 20.12
C VAL A 150 23.82 -7.97 20.19
N SER A 151 22.57 -8.42 20.20
CA SER A 151 22.22 -9.84 20.29
C SER A 151 22.85 -10.66 19.17
N ILE A 152 22.74 -10.22 17.92
CA ILE A 152 23.29 -10.97 16.79
C ILE A 152 24.82 -11.02 16.83
N ILE A 153 25.49 -9.93 17.22
CA ILE A 153 26.94 -9.95 17.40
C ILE A 153 27.35 -10.89 18.52
N HIS A 154 26.63 -10.85 19.65
CA HIS A 154 26.90 -11.74 20.77
C HIS A 154 26.74 -13.20 20.34
N LEU A 155 25.63 -13.54 19.67
CA LEU A 155 25.38 -14.89 19.14
C LEU A 155 26.45 -15.32 18.14
N LEU A 156 26.84 -14.47 17.19
CA LEU A 156 27.87 -14.80 16.19
C LEU A 156 29.25 -15.03 16.84
N THR A 157 29.68 -14.13 17.73
CA THR A 157 31.00 -14.19 18.37
C THR A 157 31.11 -15.33 19.39
N THR A 158 30.01 -15.72 20.04
CA THR A 158 29.99 -16.83 20.99
C THR A 158 29.75 -18.18 20.35
N SER A 159 28.98 -18.24 19.26
CA SER A 159 28.66 -19.50 18.56
C SER A 159 29.76 -19.96 17.61
N PHE A 160 30.61 -19.05 17.13
CA PHE A 160 31.56 -19.34 16.06
C PHE A 160 32.98 -18.86 16.39
N ALA A 161 33.90 -19.80 16.58
CA ALA A 161 35.30 -19.49 16.91
C ALA A 161 36.01 -18.65 15.82
N HIS A 162 35.65 -18.82 14.55
CA HIS A 162 36.21 -18.05 13.43
C HIS A 162 35.63 -16.62 13.32
N LEU A 163 34.61 -16.27 14.11
CA LEU A 163 34.00 -14.94 14.21
C LEU A 163 34.21 -14.33 15.61
N ALA A 164 35.20 -14.80 16.35
CA ALA A 164 35.42 -14.37 17.73
C ALA A 164 35.68 -12.86 17.86
N ASP A 165 36.29 -12.23 16.84
CA ASP A 165 36.43 -10.78 16.78
C ASP A 165 35.28 -10.15 15.97
N TRP A 166 34.43 -9.38 16.67
CA TRP A 166 33.34 -8.65 16.03
C TRP A 166 33.83 -7.61 15.02
N ARG A 167 35.09 -7.16 15.12
CA ARG A 167 35.69 -6.20 14.19
C ARG A 167 35.77 -6.73 12.77
N ASP A 168 35.82 -8.04 12.57
CA ASP A 168 35.83 -8.64 11.23
C ASP A 168 34.46 -8.52 10.53
N LEU A 169 33.38 -8.35 11.31
CA LEU A 169 31.99 -8.24 10.83
C LEU A 169 31.58 -6.80 10.47
N VAL A 170 32.42 -5.80 10.80
CA VAL A 170 32.14 -4.37 10.56
C VAL A 170 33.34 -3.73 9.86
N LYS A 171 33.11 -2.87 8.86
CA LYS A 171 34.23 -2.18 8.21
C LYS A 171 34.95 -1.29 9.20
N GLU A 172 36.27 -1.21 9.10
CA GLU A 172 37.13 -0.43 10.00
C GLU A 172 36.66 1.03 10.15
N SER A 173 36.23 1.67 9.05
CA SER A 173 35.71 3.05 9.04
C SER A 173 34.36 3.24 9.75
N GLU A 174 33.72 2.16 10.20
CA GLU A 174 32.34 2.14 10.72
C GLU A 174 32.28 1.48 12.12
N GLN A 175 33.42 1.19 12.75
CA GLN A 175 33.50 0.48 14.05
C GLN A 175 33.18 1.37 15.25
N ASP A 176 33.36 2.69 15.15
CA ASP A 176 33.22 3.64 16.27
C ASP A 176 31.84 3.57 16.95
N ASP A 177 30.76 3.54 16.16
CA ASP A 177 29.39 3.51 16.69
C ASP A 177 29.07 2.16 17.35
N MET A 178 29.66 1.07 16.85
CA MET A 178 29.52 -0.25 17.46
C MET A 178 30.24 -0.32 18.81
N GLU A 179 31.47 0.19 18.89
CA GLU A 179 32.25 0.19 20.13
C GLU A 179 31.54 0.99 21.23
N ARG A 180 30.95 2.14 20.87
CA ARG A 180 30.09 2.92 21.79
C ARG A 180 28.87 2.12 22.23
N LEU A 181 28.23 1.38 21.34
CA LEU A 181 27.05 0.58 21.66
C LEU A 181 27.40 -0.58 22.58
N LEU A 182 28.49 -1.30 22.33
CA LEU A 182 28.96 -2.42 23.18
C LEU A 182 29.39 -1.94 24.58
N ALA A 183 29.87 -0.71 24.72
CA ALA A 183 30.18 -0.08 26.01
C ALA A 183 28.93 0.42 26.77
N SER A 184 27.77 0.49 26.11
CA SER A 184 26.55 1.07 26.66
C SER A 184 25.84 0.13 27.67
N PRO A 185 24.98 0.66 28.56
CA PRO A 185 24.17 -0.18 29.45
C PRO A 185 23.22 -1.12 28.71
N ILE A 186 22.79 -0.75 27.50
CA ILE A 186 21.92 -1.57 26.63
C ILE A 186 22.59 -2.92 26.35
N ALA A 187 23.89 -2.91 26.04
CA ALA A 187 24.61 -4.14 25.73
C ALA A 187 24.72 -5.06 26.95
N LYS A 188 24.94 -4.49 28.14
CA LYS A 188 24.99 -5.25 29.39
C LYS A 188 23.65 -5.90 29.72
N GLU A 189 22.55 -5.18 29.52
CA GLU A 189 21.19 -5.70 29.72
C GLU A 189 20.89 -6.86 28.77
N VAL A 190 21.12 -6.69 27.47
CA VAL A 190 20.87 -7.73 26.45
C VAL A 190 21.66 -9.01 26.74
N ILE A 191 22.98 -8.89 26.95
CA ILE A 191 23.85 -10.04 27.22
C ILE A 191 23.45 -10.74 28.54
N SER A 192 22.99 -9.98 29.55
CA SER A 192 22.50 -10.55 30.80
C SER A 192 21.17 -11.29 30.64
N ALA A 193 20.29 -10.82 29.76
CA ALA A 193 18.99 -11.45 29.47
C ALA A 193 19.16 -12.77 28.71
N GLU A 194 20.07 -12.82 27.74
CA GLU A 194 20.43 -14.04 26.99
C GLU A 194 21.01 -15.11 27.93
N LYS A 195 21.93 -14.73 28.84
CA LYS A 195 22.47 -15.65 29.86
C LYS A 195 21.42 -16.18 30.84
N SER A 196 20.33 -15.44 31.04
CA SER A 196 19.22 -15.82 31.91
C SER A 196 18.25 -16.80 31.23
N GLY A 197 18.42 -17.11 29.94
CA GLY A 197 17.43 -17.89 29.18
C GLY A 197 16.06 -17.22 29.13
N ARG A 198 15.98 -15.89 29.36
CA ARG A 198 14.74 -15.15 29.19
C ARG A 198 14.52 -15.00 27.70
N VAL A 199 13.74 -15.93 27.15
CA VAL A 199 13.11 -15.78 25.83
C VAL A 199 12.59 -14.34 25.76
N MET A 200 13.11 -13.57 24.80
CA MET A 200 12.60 -12.22 24.54
C MET A 200 11.13 -12.40 24.13
N GLN A 201 10.23 -12.22 25.10
CA GLN A 201 8.80 -12.30 24.82
C GLN A 201 8.50 -11.22 23.79
N PRO A 202 7.81 -11.55 22.69
CA PRO A 202 7.45 -10.55 21.70
C PRO A 202 6.75 -9.41 22.41
N SER A 203 7.25 -8.19 22.21
CA SER A 203 6.85 -6.97 22.90
C SER A 203 5.41 -6.53 22.58
N ALA A 204 4.72 -7.25 21.70
CA ALA A 204 3.30 -7.09 21.37
C ALA A 204 2.67 -8.46 21.04
N PRO A 205 1.35 -8.63 21.28
CA PRO A 205 0.58 -9.75 20.74
C PRO A 205 0.81 -9.85 19.23
N LEU A 206 1.36 -10.98 18.78
CA LEU A 206 1.55 -11.25 17.36
C LEU A 206 0.19 -11.53 16.74
N LEU A 207 -0.29 -10.57 15.96
CA LEU A 207 -1.51 -10.73 15.18
C LEU A 207 -1.18 -11.39 13.82
N PRO A 208 -2.09 -12.22 13.29
CA PRO A 208 -1.87 -12.93 12.04
C PRO A 208 -1.69 -11.95 10.86
N PRO A 209 -0.74 -12.22 9.93
CA PRO A 209 -0.53 -11.36 8.76
C PRO A 209 -1.73 -11.36 7.80
N PRO A 210 -1.95 -10.27 7.04
CA PRO A 210 -3.00 -10.22 6.03
C PRO A 210 -2.69 -11.15 4.85
N ALA A 211 -3.15 -12.40 4.90
CA ALA A 211 -2.93 -13.41 3.85
C ALA A 211 -4.22 -14.19 3.54
N LEU A 212 -4.29 -14.82 2.36
CA LEU A 212 -5.47 -15.62 1.99
C LEU A 212 -5.58 -16.93 2.78
N TYR A 213 -4.48 -17.48 3.27
CA TYR A 213 -4.44 -18.74 4.04
C TYR A 213 -5.16 -19.93 3.37
N PHE A 214 -5.17 -19.97 2.04
CA PHE A 214 -5.76 -21.07 1.28
C PHE A 214 -5.07 -22.41 1.59
N ASP A 215 -3.82 -22.37 2.04
CA ASP A 215 -2.96 -23.51 2.39
C ASP A 215 -3.14 -23.96 3.85
N ARG A 216 -3.98 -23.27 4.63
CA ARG A 216 -4.26 -23.60 6.03
C ARG A 216 -5.60 -24.33 6.14
N SER A 217 -5.63 -25.36 6.99
CA SER A 217 -6.87 -26.00 7.41
C SER A 217 -7.59 -25.15 8.44
N VAL A 218 -8.92 -25.25 8.51
CA VAL A 218 -9.76 -24.47 9.45
C VAL A 218 -9.26 -24.57 10.90
N PRO A 219 -8.92 -25.75 11.46
CA PRO A 219 -8.41 -25.84 12.83
C PRO A 219 -7.07 -25.13 13.05
N LYS A 220 -6.24 -25.02 12.00
CA LYS A 220 -4.97 -24.28 12.07
C LYS A 220 -5.23 -22.78 11.98
N LEU A 221 -6.09 -22.36 11.05
CA LEU A 221 -6.50 -20.98 10.87
C LEU A 221 -7.06 -20.40 12.17
N MET A 222 -7.98 -21.09 12.84
CA MET A 222 -8.57 -20.61 14.10
C MET A 222 -7.54 -20.42 15.22
N LYS A 223 -6.43 -21.17 15.18
CA LYS A 223 -5.34 -20.99 16.16
C LYS A 223 -4.44 -19.80 15.84
N MET A 224 -4.40 -19.36 14.57
CA MET A 224 -3.72 -18.12 14.18
C MET A 224 -4.48 -16.88 14.63
N PHE A 225 -5.80 -17.00 14.80
CA PHE A 225 -6.70 -15.94 15.27
C PHE A 225 -7.26 -16.32 16.65
N PRO A 226 -6.42 -16.38 17.71
CA PRO A 226 -6.84 -16.90 19.02
C PRO A 226 -7.97 -16.10 19.68
N SER A 227 -8.12 -14.83 19.31
CA SER A 227 -9.24 -13.98 19.78
C SER A 227 -10.58 -14.33 19.13
N SER A 228 -10.59 -15.16 18.09
CA SER A 228 -11.77 -15.47 17.28
C SER A 228 -12.20 -16.91 17.52
N ASP A 229 -13.48 -17.11 17.82
CA ASP A 229 -14.07 -18.45 18.02
C ASP A 229 -15.12 -18.76 16.95
N PRO A 230 -15.18 -19.97 16.35
CA PRO A 230 -16.11 -20.27 15.25
C PRO A 230 -17.60 -20.05 15.56
N GLU A 231 -17.99 -20.22 16.83
CA GLU A 231 -19.38 -20.10 17.27
C GLU A 231 -19.64 -18.76 17.97
N ARG A 232 -18.66 -18.27 18.72
CA ARG A 232 -18.79 -17.02 19.50
C ARG A 232 -18.32 -15.78 18.75
N GLY A 233 -17.58 -15.95 17.67
CA GLY A 233 -16.97 -14.88 16.92
C GLY A 233 -15.92 -14.13 17.73
N LEU A 234 -15.75 -12.85 17.41
CA LEU A 234 -14.78 -11.96 18.05
C LEU A 234 -15.41 -11.26 19.27
N PRO A 235 -14.71 -11.10 20.40
CA PRO A 235 -15.19 -10.30 21.52
C PRO A 235 -15.16 -8.81 21.15
N SER A 236 -16.23 -8.08 21.46
CA SER A 236 -16.34 -6.65 21.11
C SER A 236 -15.24 -5.78 21.73
N GLU A 237 -14.65 -6.21 22.85
CA GLU A 237 -13.54 -5.52 23.53
C GLU A 237 -12.23 -5.53 22.72
N ALA A 238 -12.01 -6.52 21.84
CA ALA A 238 -10.79 -6.62 21.03
C ALA A 238 -10.84 -5.73 19.78
N VAL A 239 -12.04 -5.34 19.34
CA VAL A 239 -12.26 -4.61 18.07
C VAL A 239 -11.52 -3.27 18.00
N PRO A 240 -11.52 -2.40 19.03
CA PRO A 240 -10.83 -1.11 18.95
C PRO A 240 -9.32 -1.23 18.70
N ALA A 241 -8.66 -2.18 19.37
CA ALA A 241 -7.23 -2.42 19.20
C ALA A 241 -6.90 -2.97 17.80
N LEU A 242 -7.78 -3.81 17.24
CA LEU A 242 -7.63 -4.33 15.88
C LEU A 242 -7.89 -3.24 14.82
N LEU A 243 -8.86 -2.35 15.04
CA LEU A 243 -9.13 -1.21 14.16
C LEU A 243 -7.99 -0.19 14.15
N GLU A 244 -7.35 0.04 15.31
CA GLU A 244 -6.16 0.91 15.38
C GLU A 244 -4.98 0.32 14.58
N ARG A 245 -4.88 -1.01 14.51
CA ARG A 245 -3.79 -1.71 13.82
C ARG A 245 -4.03 -1.90 12.32
N TYR A 246 -5.18 -2.44 11.93
CA TYR A 246 -5.52 -2.81 10.55
C TYR A 246 -6.25 -1.70 9.80
N GLY A 247 -6.75 -0.69 10.52
CA GLY A 247 -7.57 0.37 9.95
C GLY A 247 -8.99 -0.09 9.62
N LEU A 248 -9.73 0.80 8.95
CA LEU A 248 -11.09 0.52 8.49
C LEU A 248 -11.06 -0.36 7.24
N ASN A 249 -12.07 -1.22 7.10
CA ASN A 249 -12.34 -1.96 5.86
C ASN A 249 -12.94 -1.02 4.80
N LYS A 250 -12.13 -0.08 4.30
CA LYS A 250 -12.51 0.87 3.25
C LYS A 250 -11.44 0.86 2.16
N LEU A 251 -11.91 0.91 0.92
CA LEU A 251 -11.03 1.13 -0.22
C LEU A 251 -10.44 2.54 -0.14
N PRO A 252 -9.22 2.77 -0.65
CA PRO A 252 -8.62 4.10 -0.67
C PRO A 252 -9.53 5.09 -1.39
N ASP A 253 -9.82 6.23 -0.75
CA ASP A 253 -10.57 7.30 -1.40
C ASP A 253 -9.77 7.79 -2.63
N PRO A 254 -10.43 8.06 -3.77
CA PRO A 254 -9.76 8.72 -4.88
C PRO A 254 -9.25 10.10 -4.43
N PRO A 255 -8.07 10.55 -4.92
CA PRO A 255 -7.50 11.82 -4.49
C PRO A 255 -8.44 12.97 -4.83
N LYS A 256 -8.98 13.63 -3.79
CA LYS A 256 -9.86 14.77 -3.97
C LYS A 256 -9.08 15.93 -4.59
N PRO A 257 -9.60 16.57 -5.65
CA PRO A 257 -8.97 17.78 -6.16
C PRO A 257 -9.04 18.86 -5.07
N SER A 258 -7.89 19.39 -4.66
CA SER A 258 -7.83 20.54 -3.74
C SER A 258 -8.49 21.75 -4.39
N VAL A 259 -9.38 22.43 -3.67
CA VAL A 259 -10.08 23.65 -4.12
C VAL A 259 -9.08 24.70 -4.63
N TRP A 260 -7.97 24.88 -3.91
CA TRP A 260 -6.88 25.78 -4.30
C TRP A 260 -6.18 25.32 -5.59
N ARG A 261 -5.98 24.01 -5.73
CA ARG A 261 -5.40 23.44 -6.94
C ARG A 261 -6.33 23.61 -8.14
N MET A 262 -7.64 23.49 -7.96
CA MET A 262 -8.64 23.75 -9.01
C MET A 262 -8.57 25.21 -9.44
N LEU A 263 -8.61 26.16 -8.51
CA LEU A 263 -8.48 27.58 -8.81
C LEU A 263 -7.16 27.92 -9.51
N TRP A 264 -6.04 27.39 -9.02
CA TRP A 264 -4.72 27.57 -9.64
C TRP A 264 -4.67 27.01 -11.06
N THR A 265 -5.32 25.86 -11.30
CA THR A 265 -5.38 25.26 -12.64
C THR A 265 -6.18 26.15 -13.61
N GLN A 266 -7.25 26.81 -13.14
CA GLN A 266 -8.03 27.75 -13.94
C GLN A 266 -7.25 29.04 -14.24
N LEU A 267 -6.52 29.58 -13.25
CA LEU A 267 -5.70 30.79 -13.43
C LEU A 267 -4.45 30.57 -14.30
N THR A 268 -3.88 29.36 -14.27
CA THR A 268 -2.74 28.97 -15.11
C THR A 268 -3.15 28.43 -16.47
N ASP A 269 -4.44 28.47 -16.82
CA ASP A 269 -4.87 28.14 -18.16
C ASP A 269 -4.28 29.13 -19.17
N PHE A 270 -3.83 28.60 -20.31
CA PHE A 270 -3.12 29.38 -21.32
C PHE A 270 -3.97 30.54 -21.87
N MET A 271 -5.30 30.39 -21.98
CA MET A 271 -6.17 31.48 -22.45
C MET A 271 -6.30 32.58 -21.39
N VAL A 272 -6.42 32.20 -20.11
CA VAL A 272 -6.51 33.16 -19.00
C VAL A 272 -5.22 33.96 -18.87
N LEU A 273 -4.06 33.31 -19.03
CA LEU A 273 -2.75 33.99 -19.00
C LEU A 273 -2.61 35.03 -20.13
N ILE A 274 -3.15 34.76 -21.32
CA ILE A 274 -3.13 35.74 -22.44
C ILE A 274 -4.03 36.93 -22.13
N LEU A 275 -5.24 36.69 -21.63
CA LEU A 275 -6.15 37.77 -21.22
C LEU A 275 -5.55 38.61 -20.09
N LEU A 276 -4.86 37.96 -19.15
CA LEU A 276 -4.15 38.64 -18.07
C LEU A 276 -3.04 39.53 -18.63
N ALA A 277 -2.21 39.02 -19.55
CA ALA A 277 -1.18 39.81 -20.22
C ALA A 277 -1.77 40.99 -21.00
N ALA A 278 -2.86 40.77 -21.75
CA ALA A 278 -3.58 41.83 -22.47
C ALA A 278 -4.10 42.90 -21.50
N SER A 279 -4.66 42.50 -20.35
CA SER A 279 -5.15 43.45 -19.34
C SER A 279 -4.03 44.33 -18.77
N ILE A 280 -2.85 43.76 -18.53
CA ILE A 280 -1.68 44.50 -18.02
C ILE A 280 -1.21 45.53 -19.05
N VAL A 281 -1.13 45.14 -20.33
CA VAL A 281 -0.75 46.06 -21.42
C VAL A 281 -1.76 47.20 -21.56
N THR A 282 -3.05 46.90 -21.54
CA THR A 282 -4.13 47.90 -21.61
C THR A 282 -4.04 48.91 -20.46
N GLY A 283 -3.78 48.42 -19.24
CA GLY A 283 -3.61 49.26 -18.06
C GLY A 283 -2.37 50.15 -18.13
N ALA A 284 -1.26 49.64 -18.69
CA ALA A 284 -0.05 50.42 -18.91
C ALA A 284 -0.26 51.60 -19.88
N GLU A 285 -1.20 51.48 -20.82
CA GLU A 285 -1.60 52.54 -21.75
C GLU A 285 -2.56 53.57 -21.15
N GLN A 286 -2.83 53.46 -19.84
CA GLN A 286 -3.78 54.26 -19.06
C GLN A 286 -5.25 54.09 -19.47
N ASP A 287 -5.59 53.03 -20.20
CA ASP A 287 -6.99 52.65 -20.44
C ASP A 287 -7.51 51.75 -19.30
N PHE A 288 -7.80 52.40 -18.17
CA PHE A 288 -8.35 51.72 -17.00
C PHE A 288 -9.74 51.11 -17.25
N LYS A 289 -10.51 51.64 -18.22
CA LYS A 289 -11.82 51.10 -18.58
C LYS A 289 -11.67 49.78 -19.33
N GLY A 290 -10.80 49.74 -20.35
CA GLY A 290 -10.49 48.51 -21.09
C GLY A 290 -9.89 47.43 -20.18
N MET A 291 -8.93 47.80 -19.32
CA MET A 291 -8.37 46.89 -18.32
C MET A 291 -9.45 46.30 -17.40
N ALA A 292 -10.36 47.15 -16.89
CA ALA A 292 -11.43 46.70 -16.01
C ALA A 292 -12.38 45.70 -16.72
N VAL A 293 -12.73 45.94 -17.99
CA VAL A 293 -13.56 45.01 -18.77
C VAL A 293 -12.88 43.65 -18.91
N LEU A 294 -11.59 43.61 -19.26
CA LEU A 294 -10.84 42.36 -19.40
C LEU A 294 -10.73 41.59 -18.06
N LEU A 295 -10.48 42.30 -16.96
CA LEU A 295 -10.45 41.70 -15.63
C LEU A 295 -11.81 41.08 -15.25
N VAL A 296 -12.92 41.76 -15.56
CA VAL A 296 -14.27 41.22 -15.33
C VAL A 296 -14.49 39.94 -16.12
N VAL A 297 -14.07 39.90 -17.39
CA VAL A 297 -14.19 38.69 -18.23
C VAL A 297 -13.36 37.54 -17.65
N ILE A 298 -12.13 37.79 -17.22
CA ILE A 298 -11.27 36.78 -16.57
C ILE A 298 -11.95 36.21 -15.32
N VAL A 299 -12.42 37.10 -14.43
CA VAL A 299 -13.09 36.71 -13.18
C VAL A 299 -14.34 35.88 -13.47
N LEU A 300 -15.16 36.30 -14.43
CA LEU A 300 -16.37 35.59 -14.80
C LEU A 300 -16.06 34.21 -15.37
N ASN A 301 -15.09 34.11 -16.28
CA ASN A 301 -14.69 32.83 -16.88
C ASN A 301 -14.09 31.87 -15.85
N THR A 302 -13.19 32.36 -14.98
CA THR A 302 -12.62 31.55 -13.88
C THR A 302 -13.71 31.10 -12.90
N ALA A 303 -14.68 31.95 -12.57
CA ALA A 303 -15.79 31.59 -11.69
C ALA A 303 -16.72 30.54 -12.33
N ILE A 304 -17.06 30.68 -13.60
CA ILE A 304 -17.85 29.69 -14.34
C ILE A 304 -17.10 28.35 -14.41
N GLY A 305 -15.82 28.36 -14.80
CA GLY A 305 -15.00 27.15 -14.86
C GLY A 305 -14.87 26.45 -13.51
N PHE A 306 -14.58 27.22 -12.45
CA PHE A 306 -14.49 26.70 -11.08
C PHE A 306 -15.82 26.08 -10.61
N THR A 307 -16.95 26.77 -10.83
CA THR A 307 -18.27 26.24 -10.39
C THR A 307 -18.69 24.99 -11.17
N GLN A 308 -18.35 24.89 -12.47
CA GLN A 308 -18.59 23.69 -13.27
C GLN A 308 -17.77 22.50 -12.75
N GLU A 309 -16.47 22.71 -12.53
CA GLU A 309 -15.58 21.65 -12.05
C GLU A 309 -15.93 21.21 -10.62
N TRP A 310 -16.32 22.15 -9.76
CA TRP A 310 -16.79 21.86 -8.41
C TRP A 310 -18.10 21.06 -8.39
N LYS A 311 -19.10 21.46 -9.21
CA LYS A 311 -20.36 20.72 -9.33
C LYS A 311 -20.14 19.30 -9.86
N ALA A 312 -19.27 19.12 -10.85
CA ALA A 312 -18.93 17.81 -11.39
C ALA A 312 -18.27 16.91 -10.34
N SER A 313 -17.29 17.44 -9.59
CA SER A 313 -16.64 16.70 -8.51
C SER A 313 -17.62 16.29 -7.40
N ARG A 314 -18.53 17.19 -7.02
CA ARG A 314 -19.50 16.91 -5.95
C ARG A 314 -20.57 15.88 -6.37
N ALA A 315 -20.97 15.89 -7.64
CA ALA A 315 -21.90 14.88 -8.16
C ALA A 315 -21.28 13.48 -8.12
N LEU A 316 -19.98 13.37 -8.44
CA LEU A 316 -19.24 12.11 -8.34
C LEU A 316 -19.10 11.66 -6.87
N ASP A 317 -18.74 12.58 -5.96
CA ASP A 317 -18.65 12.29 -4.52
C ASP A 317 -19.99 11.82 -3.92
N ALA A 318 -21.11 12.40 -4.36
CA ALA A 318 -22.43 12.00 -3.90
C ALA A 318 -22.80 10.59 -4.37
N LEU A 319 -22.47 10.23 -5.62
CA LEU A 319 -22.68 8.88 -6.14
C LEU A 319 -21.88 7.83 -5.36
N MET A 320 -20.64 8.13 -4.97
CA MET A 320 -19.78 7.22 -4.19
C MET A 320 -20.29 6.97 -2.76
N ARG A 321 -21.13 7.85 -2.20
CA ARG A 321 -21.61 7.76 -0.80
C ARG A 321 -22.92 6.96 -0.63
N LEU A 322 -23.57 6.54 -1.71
CA LEU A 322 -24.92 5.95 -1.67
C LEU A 322 -24.97 4.45 -1.37
N GLY A 323 -23.85 3.78 -1.09
CA GLY A 323 -23.84 2.36 -0.75
C GLY A 323 -22.79 2.06 0.32
N VAL A 324 -23.15 2.21 1.60
CA VAL A 324 -22.35 1.61 2.68
C VAL A 324 -22.87 0.18 2.87
N PRO A 325 -22.11 -0.84 2.46
CA PRO A 325 -22.54 -2.22 2.61
C PRO A 325 -22.67 -2.56 4.11
N GLN A 326 -23.74 -3.27 4.48
CA GLN A 326 -23.84 -3.90 5.80
C GLN A 326 -23.24 -5.30 5.71
N ALA A 327 -22.70 -5.81 6.81
CA ALA A 327 -22.20 -7.18 6.93
C ALA A 327 -22.82 -7.85 8.16
N GLN A 328 -23.24 -9.11 8.02
CA GLN A 328 -23.67 -9.92 9.15
C GLN A 328 -22.46 -10.61 9.77
N VAL A 329 -22.20 -10.35 11.06
CA VAL A 329 -21.08 -10.93 11.80
C VAL A 329 -21.52 -11.63 13.06
N ILE A 330 -20.70 -12.55 13.53
CA ILE A 330 -20.81 -13.11 14.88
C ILE A 330 -19.81 -12.37 15.78
N ARG A 331 -20.31 -11.71 16.81
CA ARG A 331 -19.50 -11.13 17.90
C ARG A 331 -20.20 -11.38 19.23
N ASP A 332 -19.43 -11.67 20.28
CA ASP A 332 -19.93 -12.03 21.62
C ASP A 332 -21.01 -13.14 21.61
N GLY A 333 -20.90 -14.10 20.67
CA GLY A 333 -21.86 -15.20 20.49
C GLY A 333 -23.19 -14.83 19.87
N LYS A 334 -23.32 -13.63 19.30
CA LYS A 334 -24.55 -13.16 18.67
C LYS A 334 -24.29 -12.74 17.24
N ALA A 335 -25.18 -13.17 16.35
CA ALA A 335 -25.25 -12.64 15.00
C ALA A 335 -25.79 -11.21 15.04
N GLN A 336 -25.06 -10.26 14.47
CA GLN A 336 -25.45 -8.85 14.40
C GLN A 336 -25.02 -8.24 13.06
N HIS A 337 -25.78 -7.23 12.61
CA HIS A 337 -25.43 -6.46 11.42
C HIS A 337 -24.58 -5.27 11.81
N ILE A 338 -23.44 -5.11 11.16
CA ILE A 338 -22.53 -3.97 11.34
C ILE A 338 -22.25 -3.33 9.99
N ASP A 339 -21.81 -2.06 10.02
CA ASP A 339 -21.21 -1.42 8.87
C ASP A 339 -19.98 -2.24 8.42
N SER A 340 -19.92 -2.62 7.14
CA SER A 340 -18.82 -3.44 6.62
C SER A 340 -17.46 -2.78 6.80
N SER A 341 -17.40 -1.44 6.94
CA SER A 341 -16.17 -0.71 7.20
C SER A 341 -15.58 -0.93 8.58
N LEU A 342 -16.35 -1.47 9.52
CA LEU A 342 -15.92 -1.83 10.88
C LEU A 342 -15.44 -3.29 11.00
N LEU A 343 -15.39 -4.02 9.89
CA LEU A 343 -14.79 -5.35 9.86
C LEU A 343 -13.29 -5.27 10.08
N VAL A 344 -12.78 -6.20 10.89
CA VAL A 344 -11.35 -6.40 11.15
C VAL A 344 -10.95 -7.85 10.91
N PRO A 345 -9.68 -8.13 10.58
CA PRO A 345 -9.17 -9.50 10.56
C PRO A 345 -9.47 -10.23 11.88
N GLY A 346 -10.07 -11.41 11.78
CA GLY A 346 -10.59 -12.19 12.91
C GLY A 346 -12.12 -12.17 13.07
N ASP A 347 -12.82 -11.20 12.47
CA ASP A 347 -14.29 -11.27 12.46
C ASP A 347 -14.79 -12.52 11.74
N ILE A 348 -15.90 -13.08 12.22
CA ILE A 348 -16.61 -14.16 11.53
C ILE A 348 -17.83 -13.58 10.85
N VAL A 349 -17.80 -13.60 9.53
CA VAL A 349 -18.88 -13.12 8.66
C VAL A 349 -19.76 -14.30 8.26
N ILE A 350 -21.06 -14.09 8.32
CA ILE A 350 -22.06 -15.00 7.75
C ILE A 350 -22.35 -14.49 6.34
N LEU A 351 -22.39 -15.41 5.38
CA LEU A 351 -22.72 -15.13 3.98
C LEU A 351 -23.95 -15.91 3.59
N ASP A 352 -24.95 -15.21 3.06
CA ASP A 352 -26.16 -15.78 2.48
C ASP A 352 -26.25 -15.50 0.97
N GLU A 353 -27.15 -16.23 0.31
CA GLU A 353 -27.42 -16.09 -1.12
C GLU A 353 -27.88 -14.67 -1.47
N GLY A 354 -27.31 -14.12 -2.55
CA GLY A 354 -27.57 -12.78 -3.03
C GLY A 354 -26.75 -11.68 -2.33
N GLU A 355 -26.01 -12.01 -1.27
CA GLU A 355 -25.16 -11.05 -0.59
C GLU A 355 -23.83 -10.83 -1.32
N SER A 356 -23.29 -9.62 -1.17
CA SER A 356 -21.92 -9.33 -1.58
C SER A 356 -20.97 -9.60 -0.42
N VAL A 357 -19.83 -10.20 -0.74
CA VAL A 357 -18.80 -10.50 0.25
C VAL A 357 -18.15 -9.19 0.74
N PRO A 358 -18.16 -8.89 2.04
CA PRO A 358 -17.83 -7.56 2.54
C PRO A 358 -16.32 -7.29 2.76
N ALA A 359 -15.49 -8.34 2.79
CA ALA A 359 -14.04 -8.30 2.95
C ALA A 359 -13.44 -9.58 2.33
N ASP A 360 -12.12 -9.76 2.30
CA ASP A 360 -11.57 -11.05 1.88
C ASP A 360 -11.62 -12.03 3.05
N LEU A 361 -12.27 -13.17 2.82
CA LEU A 361 -12.57 -14.18 3.83
C LEU A 361 -11.88 -15.49 3.51
N ARG A 362 -11.49 -16.22 4.55
CA ARG A 362 -11.18 -17.64 4.48
C ARG A 362 -12.36 -18.42 5.04
N LEU A 363 -12.97 -19.26 4.20
CA LEU A 363 -14.19 -20.00 4.52
C LEU A 363 -13.91 -21.08 5.58
N ILE A 364 -14.73 -21.09 6.63
CA ILE A 364 -14.63 -22.03 7.75
C ILE A 364 -15.80 -23.01 7.80
N GLU A 365 -16.95 -22.61 7.25
CA GLU A 365 -18.14 -23.45 7.10
C GLU A 365 -18.78 -23.14 5.75
N VAL A 366 -19.17 -24.15 4.98
CA VAL A 366 -19.76 -24.00 3.65
C VAL A 366 -20.90 -24.99 3.46
N ALA A 367 -22.04 -24.50 2.96
CA ALA A 367 -23.19 -25.30 2.56
C ALA A 367 -23.60 -24.96 1.12
N GLN A 368 -23.12 -25.75 0.14
CA GLN A 368 -23.36 -25.58 -1.30
C GLN A 368 -23.09 -24.14 -1.79
N LEU A 369 -22.03 -23.50 -1.28
CA LEU A 369 -21.71 -22.12 -1.61
C LEU A 369 -21.13 -22.02 -3.03
N GLU A 370 -21.75 -21.19 -3.86
CA GLU A 370 -21.25 -20.80 -5.16
C GLU A 370 -21.10 -19.27 -5.20
N ALA A 371 -19.96 -18.77 -5.67
CA ALA A 371 -19.68 -17.34 -5.75
C ALA A 371 -19.36 -16.92 -7.19
N VAL A 372 -19.86 -15.76 -7.61
CA VAL A 372 -19.54 -15.14 -8.90
C VAL A 372 -18.39 -14.15 -8.69
N GLU A 373 -17.25 -14.46 -9.32
CA GLU A 373 -15.98 -13.75 -9.11
C GLU A 373 -15.58 -12.87 -10.30
N ALA A 374 -16.55 -12.55 -11.17
CA ALA A 374 -16.35 -11.80 -12.41
C ALA A 374 -15.59 -10.47 -12.22
N VAL A 375 -15.73 -9.83 -11.06
CA VAL A 375 -15.03 -8.58 -10.72
C VAL A 375 -13.51 -8.77 -10.66
N LEU A 376 -13.02 -9.95 -10.29
CA LEU A 376 -11.60 -10.27 -10.11
C LEU A 376 -11.04 -11.15 -11.24
N THR A 377 -11.83 -12.11 -11.73
CA THR A 377 -11.37 -13.08 -12.73
C THR A 377 -11.85 -12.77 -14.15
N GLY A 378 -12.89 -11.95 -14.30
CA GLY A 378 -13.57 -11.72 -15.58
C GLY A 378 -14.50 -12.87 -16.01
N GLU A 379 -14.55 -13.97 -15.26
CA GLU A 379 -15.40 -15.11 -15.56
C GLU A 379 -16.77 -14.96 -14.88
N SER A 380 -17.85 -15.10 -15.66
CA SER A 380 -19.22 -14.89 -15.18
C SER A 380 -19.88 -16.14 -14.57
N LEU A 381 -19.25 -17.31 -14.69
CA LEU A 381 -19.79 -18.55 -14.16
C LEU A 381 -19.53 -18.64 -12.64
N PRO A 382 -20.54 -19.02 -11.83
CA PRO A 382 -20.33 -19.27 -10.41
C PRO A 382 -19.31 -20.39 -10.17
N VAL A 383 -18.44 -20.19 -9.17
CA VAL A 383 -17.43 -21.16 -8.75
C VAL A 383 -17.84 -21.77 -7.42
N LEU A 384 -17.84 -23.11 -7.35
CA LEU A 384 -18.11 -23.84 -6.12
C LEU A 384 -16.97 -23.65 -5.11
N LYS A 385 -17.33 -23.25 -3.89
CA LYS A 385 -16.40 -23.00 -2.80
C LYS A 385 -16.25 -24.20 -1.87
N SER A 386 -15.12 -24.27 -1.18
CA SER A 386 -14.74 -25.37 -0.29
C SER A 386 -14.01 -24.84 0.93
N ILE A 387 -13.94 -25.64 2.00
CA ILE A 387 -13.12 -25.34 3.19
C ILE A 387 -11.75 -26.04 3.16
N GLU A 388 -11.51 -26.91 2.17
CA GLU A 388 -10.31 -27.72 2.08
C GLU A 388 -9.04 -26.87 1.93
N ALA A 389 -7.97 -27.30 2.61
CA ALA A 389 -6.67 -26.65 2.50
C ALA A 389 -6.00 -27.07 1.17
N ILE A 390 -5.58 -26.08 0.40
CA ILE A 390 -4.94 -26.28 -0.90
C ILE A 390 -3.43 -26.35 -0.67
N LYS A 391 -2.86 -27.55 -0.75
CA LYS A 391 -1.40 -27.76 -0.62
C LYS A 391 -0.72 -27.48 -1.96
N VAL A 392 -0.02 -26.36 -2.03
CA VAL A 392 0.80 -25.99 -3.19
C VAL A 392 2.19 -25.58 -2.72
N ARG A 393 3.19 -25.80 -3.59
CA ARG A 393 4.58 -25.43 -3.30
C ARG A 393 4.84 -23.93 -3.37
N SER A 394 3.90 -23.13 -3.87
CA SER A 394 4.03 -21.68 -4.00
C SER A 394 2.80 -20.98 -3.45
N ARG A 395 2.98 -19.76 -2.91
CA ARG A 395 1.84 -18.89 -2.57
C ARG A 395 1.10 -18.31 -3.78
N LYS A 396 1.60 -18.57 -5.00
CA LYS A 396 0.98 -18.15 -6.26
C LYS A 396 -0.09 -19.15 -6.65
N LEU A 397 -1.32 -18.85 -6.26
CA LEU A 397 -2.51 -19.54 -6.75
C LEU A 397 -3.39 -18.50 -7.48
N PRO A 398 -3.86 -18.78 -8.71
CA PRO A 398 -4.85 -17.92 -9.34
C PRO A 398 -6.04 -17.71 -8.42
N LEU A 399 -6.60 -16.50 -8.38
CA LEU A 399 -7.69 -16.18 -7.44
C LEU A 399 -8.90 -17.12 -7.61
N GLY A 400 -9.23 -17.51 -8.85
CA GLY A 400 -10.30 -18.48 -9.12
C GLY A 400 -10.04 -19.90 -8.58
N ASP A 401 -8.77 -20.26 -8.36
CA ASP A 401 -8.39 -21.55 -7.77
C ASP A 401 -8.39 -21.51 -6.24
N CYS A 402 -8.41 -20.32 -5.62
CA CYS A 402 -8.55 -20.13 -4.17
C CYS A 402 -9.99 -20.43 -3.70
N ARG A 403 -10.48 -21.65 -3.93
CA ARG A 403 -11.84 -22.11 -3.56
C ARG A 403 -12.09 -22.07 -2.05
N GLY A 404 -11.02 -22.04 -1.26
CA GLY A 404 -11.02 -21.80 0.19
C GLY A 404 -11.47 -20.40 0.61
N ASN A 405 -11.53 -19.46 -0.32
CA ASN A 405 -11.68 -18.04 -0.04
C ASN A 405 -12.90 -17.46 -0.75
N ALA A 406 -13.43 -16.39 -0.16
CA ALA A 406 -14.42 -15.51 -0.76
C ALA A 406 -13.88 -14.09 -0.74
N PHE A 407 -13.96 -13.38 -1.86
CA PHE A 407 -13.26 -12.10 -2.02
C PHE A 407 -14.21 -10.91 -1.99
N MET A 408 -13.76 -9.78 -1.46
CA MET A 408 -14.55 -8.56 -1.33
C MET A 408 -15.18 -8.15 -2.67
N THR A 409 -16.46 -7.72 -2.65
CA THR A 409 -17.26 -7.29 -3.83
C THR A 409 -17.73 -8.43 -4.75
N THR A 410 -17.26 -9.67 -4.55
CA THR A 410 -17.87 -10.84 -5.21
C THR A 410 -19.27 -11.09 -4.65
N VAL A 411 -20.10 -11.83 -5.38
CA VAL A 411 -21.50 -12.07 -5.02
C VAL A 411 -21.73 -13.56 -4.79
N ILE A 412 -22.44 -13.91 -3.73
CA ILE A 412 -22.86 -15.28 -3.47
C ILE A 412 -24.06 -15.60 -4.36
N ALA A 413 -23.85 -16.48 -5.34
CA ALA A 413 -24.91 -16.90 -6.26
C ALA A 413 -25.84 -17.93 -5.64
N ARG A 414 -25.32 -18.78 -4.74
CA ARG A 414 -26.10 -19.83 -4.10
C ARG A 414 -25.46 -20.27 -2.79
N GLY A 415 -26.29 -20.72 -1.86
CA GLY A 415 -25.84 -21.41 -0.64
C GLY A 415 -25.50 -20.46 0.48
N ARG A 416 -24.87 -21.00 1.53
CA ARG A 416 -24.53 -20.25 2.74
C ARG A 416 -23.16 -20.63 3.26
N ALA A 417 -22.50 -19.70 3.95
CA ALA A 417 -21.20 -19.97 4.54
C ALA A 417 -20.91 -19.10 5.76
N LYS A 418 -19.92 -19.52 6.53
CA LYS A 418 -19.20 -18.66 7.48
C LYS A 418 -17.77 -18.49 6.99
N GLY A 419 -17.27 -17.27 7.03
CA GLY A 419 -15.91 -16.93 6.66
C GLY A 419 -15.23 -16.11 7.74
N LEU A 420 -13.98 -16.45 8.04
CA LEU A 420 -13.11 -15.62 8.87
C LEU A 420 -12.54 -14.49 8.01
N VAL A 421 -12.64 -13.25 8.46
CA VAL A 421 -12.00 -12.11 7.79
C VAL A 421 -10.49 -12.24 7.90
N VAL A 422 -9.80 -12.23 6.77
CA VAL A 422 -8.34 -12.36 6.71
C VAL A 422 -7.65 -11.13 6.13
N ARG A 423 -8.34 -10.35 5.27
CA ARG A 423 -7.87 -9.06 4.77
C ARG A 423 -9.00 -8.06 4.67
N THR A 424 -8.68 -6.79 4.88
CA THR A 424 -9.63 -5.66 4.92
C THR A 424 -9.08 -4.46 4.17
N GLY A 425 -9.98 -3.63 3.62
CA GLY A 425 -9.63 -2.34 3.02
C GLY A 425 -8.63 -2.48 1.87
N ALA A 426 -7.53 -1.74 1.95
CA ALA A 426 -6.49 -1.70 0.92
C ALA A 426 -5.76 -3.05 0.73
N ASP A 427 -5.75 -3.91 1.76
CA ASP A 427 -5.05 -5.20 1.71
C ASP A 427 -5.87 -6.30 1.00
N THR A 428 -7.17 -6.08 0.77
CA THR A 428 -8.02 -7.00 -0.02
C THR A 428 -7.56 -7.05 -1.47
N GLU A 429 -7.87 -8.12 -2.21
CA GLU A 429 -7.52 -8.23 -3.64
C GLU A 429 -8.07 -7.06 -4.46
N ILE A 430 -9.32 -6.66 -4.21
CA ILE A 430 -9.91 -5.49 -4.86
C ILE A 430 -9.27 -4.17 -4.38
N GLY A 431 -8.82 -4.10 -3.12
CA GLY A 431 -8.05 -2.99 -2.57
C GLY A 431 -6.70 -2.81 -3.24
N ARG A 432 -5.99 -3.91 -3.48
CA ARG A 432 -4.71 -3.93 -4.20
C ARG A 432 -4.88 -3.49 -5.65
N ILE A 433 -5.92 -3.99 -6.33
CA ILE A 433 -6.29 -3.55 -7.70
C ILE A 433 -6.61 -2.05 -7.72
N SER A 434 -7.45 -1.58 -6.80
CA SER A 434 -7.83 -0.16 -6.69
C SER A 434 -6.61 0.75 -6.45
N THR A 435 -5.70 0.32 -5.58
CA THR A 435 -4.45 1.03 -5.28
C THR A 435 -3.53 1.07 -6.50
N ALA A 436 -3.37 -0.05 -7.21
CA ALA A 436 -2.56 -0.12 -8.43
C ALA A 436 -3.11 0.78 -9.55
N ILE A 437 -4.43 0.78 -9.76
CA ILE A 437 -5.11 1.65 -10.73
C ILE A 437 -4.92 3.12 -10.33
N SER A 438 -5.11 3.45 -9.05
CA SER A 438 -4.99 4.82 -8.54
C SER A 438 -3.55 5.35 -8.62
N ALA A 439 -2.56 4.51 -8.34
CA ALA A 439 -1.14 4.84 -8.48
C ALA A 439 -0.79 5.20 -9.94
N GLY A 440 -1.33 4.45 -10.91
CA GLY A 440 -1.21 4.76 -12.34
C GLY A 440 -2.01 5.97 -12.82
N ALA A 441 -3.14 6.26 -12.17
CA ALA A 441 -4.04 7.37 -12.52
C ALA A 441 -3.56 8.76 -12.05
N ASN A 442 -2.49 8.85 -11.27
CA ASN A 442 -1.90 10.12 -10.81
C ASN A 442 -1.42 11.03 -11.96
N SER A 443 -1.29 10.50 -13.18
CA SER A 443 -1.25 11.29 -14.40
C SER A 443 -2.68 11.46 -14.91
N LYS A 444 -3.34 12.60 -14.62
CA LYS A 444 -4.53 13.04 -15.37
C LYS A 444 -4.17 13.12 -16.85
N MET A 445 -4.26 12.01 -17.57
CA MET A 445 -4.00 11.98 -19.00
C MET A 445 -5.13 12.75 -19.68
N ARG A 446 -4.83 13.97 -20.14
CA ARG A 446 -5.74 14.74 -21.00
C ARG A 446 -6.23 13.86 -22.13
N THR A 447 -7.54 13.85 -22.36
CA THR A 447 -8.15 13.02 -23.41
C THR A 447 -7.61 13.43 -24.79
N PRO A 448 -7.60 12.52 -25.79
CA PRO A 448 -7.13 12.86 -27.13
C PRO A 448 -7.80 14.11 -27.72
N ILE A 449 -9.10 14.30 -27.46
CA ILE A 449 -9.85 15.48 -27.91
C ILE A 449 -9.43 16.76 -27.18
N GLN A 450 -9.20 16.71 -25.87
CA GLN A 450 -8.64 17.84 -25.11
C GLN A 450 -7.23 18.20 -25.60
N ARG A 451 -6.38 17.21 -25.92
CA ARG A 451 -5.05 17.44 -26.50
C ARG A 451 -5.15 18.13 -27.87
N LYS A 452 -6.06 17.67 -28.74
CA LYS A 452 -6.29 18.28 -30.06
C LYS A 452 -6.84 19.70 -29.96
N LEU A 453 -7.81 19.94 -29.08
CA LEU A 453 -8.38 21.28 -28.83
C LEU A 453 -7.33 22.24 -28.27
N SER A 454 -6.50 21.78 -27.33
CA SER A 454 -5.41 22.59 -26.79
C SER A 454 -4.37 22.93 -27.87
N ARG A 455 -4.05 22.02 -28.79
CA ARG A 455 -3.19 22.33 -29.95
C ARG A 455 -3.84 23.33 -30.89
N LEU A 456 -5.12 23.13 -31.22
CA LEU A 456 -5.87 24.03 -32.10
C LEU A 456 -5.93 25.44 -31.52
N GLY A 457 -6.21 25.58 -30.22
CA GLY A 457 -6.16 26.85 -29.50
C GLY A 457 -4.78 27.52 -29.58
N LYS A 458 -3.69 26.75 -29.39
CA LYS A 458 -2.32 27.26 -29.54
C LYS A 458 -2.02 27.75 -30.97
N TYR A 459 -2.48 27.04 -32.00
CA TYR A 459 -2.29 27.46 -33.38
C TYR A 459 -3.08 28.73 -33.72
N LEU A 460 -4.34 28.82 -33.29
CA LEU A 460 -5.17 30.02 -33.48
C LEU A 460 -4.53 31.24 -32.80
N VAL A 461 -4.05 31.09 -31.57
CA VAL A 461 -3.32 32.16 -30.86
C VAL A 461 -2.04 32.55 -31.58
N LEU A 462 -1.23 31.57 -32.03
CA LEU A 462 0.01 31.86 -32.75
C LEU A 462 -0.29 32.65 -34.04
N LEU A 463 -1.30 32.22 -34.81
CA LEU A 463 -1.74 32.92 -36.01
C LEU A 463 -2.23 34.34 -35.69
N ALA A 464 -3.00 34.51 -34.61
CA ALA A 464 -3.48 35.82 -34.16
C ALA A 464 -2.32 36.76 -33.84
N ILE A 465 -1.33 36.29 -33.08
CA ILE A 465 -0.15 37.09 -32.71
C ILE A 465 0.63 37.50 -33.97
N VAL A 466 0.85 36.57 -34.91
CA VAL A 466 1.55 36.86 -36.17
C VAL A 466 0.81 37.95 -36.96
N LEU A 467 -0.51 37.83 -37.10
CA LEU A 467 -1.34 38.83 -37.79
C LEU A 467 -1.33 40.19 -37.06
N CYS A 468 -1.41 40.19 -35.74
CA CYS A 468 -1.34 41.42 -34.95
C CYS A 468 0.00 42.13 -35.14
N VAL A 469 1.12 41.41 -35.03
CA VAL A 469 2.45 41.96 -35.26
C VAL A 469 2.58 42.52 -36.68
N LEU A 470 2.07 41.79 -37.68
CA LEU A 470 2.09 42.26 -39.07
C LEU A 470 1.34 43.59 -39.23
N VAL A 471 0.12 43.70 -38.71
CA VAL A 471 -0.70 44.93 -38.79
C VAL A 471 -0.01 46.09 -38.07
N VAL A 472 0.53 45.85 -36.87
CA VAL A 472 1.25 46.88 -36.09
C VAL A 472 2.48 47.37 -36.85
N VAL A 473 3.30 46.46 -37.39
CA VAL A 473 4.53 46.80 -38.13
C VAL A 473 4.20 47.58 -39.41
N ILE A 474 3.21 47.14 -40.19
CA ILE A 474 2.77 47.84 -41.41
C ILE A 474 2.24 49.24 -41.05
N GLY A 475 1.42 49.34 -39.99
CA GLY A 475 0.86 50.61 -39.54
C GLY A 475 1.94 51.61 -39.09
N ILE A 476 2.96 51.14 -38.38
CA ILE A 476 4.12 51.97 -38.01
C ILE A 476 4.93 52.37 -39.27
N ALA A 477 5.11 51.45 -40.23
CA ALA A 477 5.79 51.75 -41.49
C ALA A 477 5.06 52.82 -42.33
N TRP A 478 3.74 52.93 -42.20
CA TRP A 478 2.93 54.01 -42.78
C TRP A 478 2.89 55.30 -41.96
N LYS A 479 3.75 55.43 -40.95
CA LYS A 479 3.89 56.61 -40.07
C LYS A 479 2.68 56.90 -39.18
N ASN A 480 1.85 55.90 -38.90
CA ASN A 480 0.81 56.05 -37.86
C ASN A 480 1.44 56.13 -36.46
N PRO A 481 0.79 56.78 -35.49
CA PRO A 481 1.28 56.83 -34.11
C PRO A 481 1.44 55.43 -33.52
N ILE A 482 2.59 55.14 -32.91
CA ILE A 482 2.90 53.82 -32.32
C ILE A 482 1.80 53.40 -31.32
N ARG A 483 1.37 54.32 -30.46
CA ARG A 483 0.31 54.07 -29.47
C ARG A 483 -1.01 53.64 -30.12
N GLU A 484 -1.38 54.25 -31.24
CA GLU A 484 -2.61 53.90 -31.96
C GLU A 484 -2.50 52.52 -32.60
N MET A 485 -1.33 52.19 -33.15
CA MET A 485 -1.09 50.86 -33.74
C MET A 485 -1.05 49.76 -32.69
N VAL A 486 -0.49 50.01 -31.49
CA VAL A 486 -0.54 49.05 -30.37
C VAL A 486 -1.97 48.81 -29.91
N ASN A 487 -2.81 49.85 -29.77
CA ASN A 487 -4.24 49.71 -29.45
C ASN A 487 -4.98 48.85 -30.48
N VAL A 488 -4.70 49.06 -31.78
CA VAL A 488 -5.28 48.26 -32.87
C VAL A 488 -4.84 46.80 -32.76
N GLY A 489 -3.54 46.55 -32.53
CA GLY A 489 -3.00 45.21 -32.35
C GLY A 489 -3.60 44.47 -31.15
N LEU A 490 -3.76 45.16 -30.02
CA LEU A 490 -4.38 44.64 -28.81
C LEU A 490 -5.87 44.30 -29.02
N THR A 491 -6.62 45.21 -29.65
CA THR A 491 -8.04 45.01 -29.97
C THR A 491 -8.22 43.80 -30.90
N LEU A 492 -7.35 43.67 -31.88
CA LEU A 492 -7.35 42.55 -32.83
C LEU A 492 -6.98 41.23 -32.14
N ALA A 493 -5.99 41.24 -31.24
CA ALA A 493 -5.58 40.07 -30.48
C ALA A 493 -6.71 39.53 -29.59
N VAL A 494 -7.40 40.41 -28.85
CA VAL A 494 -8.54 40.04 -28.00
C VAL A 494 -9.70 39.50 -28.84
N SER A 495 -9.98 40.11 -29.99
CA SER A 495 -11.09 39.71 -30.88
C SER A 495 -10.94 38.31 -31.47
N VAL A 496 -9.71 37.77 -31.55
CA VAL A 496 -9.42 36.46 -32.15
C VAL A 496 -9.48 35.32 -31.11
N ILE A 497 -9.55 35.62 -29.82
CA ILE A 497 -9.60 34.59 -28.78
C ILE A 497 -10.89 33.77 -28.95
N PRO A 498 -10.79 32.44 -29.17
CA PRO A 498 -11.95 31.62 -29.50
C PRO A 498 -12.69 31.20 -28.21
N GLU A 499 -13.27 32.19 -27.52
CA GLU A 499 -13.99 32.00 -26.26
C GLU A 499 -15.19 31.05 -26.41
N GLY A 500 -15.82 31.04 -27.59
CA GLY A 500 -16.94 30.15 -27.92
C GLY A 500 -16.56 28.68 -28.14
N LEU A 501 -15.27 28.34 -28.26
CA LEU A 501 -14.84 26.98 -28.61
C LEU A 501 -15.26 25.96 -27.55
N VAL A 502 -15.16 26.32 -26.27
CA VAL A 502 -15.55 25.43 -25.17
C VAL A 502 -17.05 25.13 -25.23
N ALA A 503 -17.89 26.16 -25.42
CA ALA A 503 -19.33 26.00 -25.52
C ALA A 503 -19.74 25.13 -26.73
N VAL A 504 -19.15 25.39 -27.90
CA VAL A 504 -19.43 24.61 -29.12
C VAL A 504 -19.02 23.15 -28.94
N VAL A 505 -17.86 22.88 -28.32
CA VAL A 505 -17.41 21.50 -28.04
C VAL A 505 -18.35 20.80 -27.06
N THR A 506 -18.78 21.46 -25.99
CA THR A 506 -19.71 20.87 -25.03
C THR A 506 -21.05 20.53 -25.67
N VAL A 507 -21.62 21.43 -26.47
CA VAL A 507 -22.90 21.18 -27.17
C VAL A 507 -22.76 20.06 -28.20
N THR A 508 -21.69 20.05 -29.00
CA THR A 508 -21.47 18.99 -29.99
C THR A 508 -21.24 17.62 -29.35
N MET A 509 -20.53 17.56 -28.23
CA MET A 509 -20.40 16.32 -27.44
C MET A 509 -21.75 15.86 -26.87
N ALA A 510 -22.54 16.77 -26.30
CA ALA A 510 -23.86 16.44 -25.77
C ALA A 510 -24.80 15.88 -26.85
N LEU A 511 -24.78 16.47 -28.05
CA LEU A 511 -25.50 15.95 -29.22
C LEU A 511 -24.98 14.58 -29.66
N GLY A 512 -23.66 14.36 -29.61
CA GLY A 512 -23.03 13.06 -29.91
C GLY A 512 -23.48 11.97 -28.93
N VAL A 513 -23.44 12.25 -27.63
CA VAL A 513 -23.92 11.34 -26.58
C VAL A 513 -25.41 11.04 -26.77
N ARG A 514 -26.23 12.04 -27.06
CA ARG A 514 -27.67 11.84 -27.32
C ARG A 514 -27.92 10.94 -28.53
N ARG A 515 -27.13 11.06 -29.60
CA ARG A 515 -27.24 10.18 -30.79
C ARG A 515 -26.78 8.76 -30.49
N MET A 516 -25.74 8.58 -29.67
CA MET A 516 -25.27 7.25 -29.26
C MET A 516 -26.27 6.55 -28.34
N ALA A 517 -26.92 7.28 -27.43
CA ALA A 517 -27.94 6.74 -26.54
C ALA A 517 -29.29 6.42 -27.23
N ALA A 518 -29.50 6.96 -28.44
CA ALA A 518 -30.69 6.68 -29.25
C ALA A 518 -30.52 5.47 -30.20
N ARG A 519 -29.36 4.80 -30.13
CA ARG A 519 -29.09 3.50 -30.74
C ARG A 519 -28.96 2.47 -29.64
#